data_AF-A0A384J550-F1
#
_entry.id   AF-A0A384J550-F1
#
_cell.length_a   1.000
_cell.length_b   1.000
_cell.length_c   1.000
_cell.angle_alpha   90.00
_cell.angle_beta   90.00
_cell.angle_gamma   90.00
#
_symmetry.space_group_name_H-M   'P 1'
#
loop_
_entity.id
_entity.type
_entity.pdbx_description
1 polymer ?
#
loop_
_entity_poly.entity_id
_entity_poly.type
_entity_poly.pdbx_seq_one_letter_code
_entity_poly.pdbx_strand_id
1 'polypeptide(L)'
;MDTSKVSIFKTYDKPRGQGGASSFATFMIIGPVCFFLGILFSSFPYDYPLLWTTESTPDAYYNFIEEHLKFMHASPPIIPRILHIVVSVGFIGLFIKLFKPSEANLLFDGASLVLYVVGVVVYITNIVKGMRIVTLGLYGEAGAPEGEAGVGREDSLRVLAASNTILALVLVGVLVLQAGQWYAERKDQDEAEKFEKEEQEKKESEKKQRSGSGHVTRSVSKKRQ
;
A
#
# COMPACT_ATOMS: atom_id res chain seq x y z
N MET A 1 -26.14 -36.47 -36.77
CA MET A 1 -24.98 -35.83 -36.11
C MET A 1 -25.49 -34.61 -35.39
N ASP A 2 -25.50 -34.66 -34.06
CA ASP A 2 -26.02 -33.62 -33.18
C ASP A 2 -24.98 -32.52 -33.02
N THR A 3 -25.29 -31.32 -33.53
CA THR A 3 -24.40 -30.14 -33.54
C THR A 3 -24.44 -29.37 -32.21
N SER A 4 -25.11 -29.87 -31.17
CA SER A 4 -25.22 -29.19 -29.86
C SER A 4 -24.00 -29.36 -28.93
N LYS A 5 -22.99 -30.15 -29.32
CA LYS A 5 -21.85 -30.49 -28.45
C LYS A 5 -20.55 -29.74 -28.72
N VAL A 6 -20.62 -28.54 -29.30
CA VAL A 6 -19.42 -27.68 -29.47
C VAL A 6 -19.72 -26.27 -28.93
N SER A 7 -20.02 -26.18 -27.64
CA SER A 7 -19.92 -24.90 -26.93
C SER A 7 -18.45 -24.63 -26.65
N ILE A 8 -17.77 -24.03 -27.64
CA ILE A 8 -16.38 -23.55 -27.57
C ILE A 8 -16.21 -22.41 -26.56
N PHE A 9 -17.30 -21.79 -26.11
CA PHE A 9 -17.30 -20.88 -24.99
C PHE A 9 -17.48 -21.65 -23.68
N LYS A 10 -16.35 -22.14 -23.14
CA LYS A 10 -16.24 -22.32 -21.70
C LYS A 10 -16.21 -20.92 -21.10
N THR A 11 -17.35 -20.42 -20.66
CA THR A 11 -17.43 -19.24 -19.78
C THR A 11 -16.43 -19.47 -18.65
N TYR A 12 -15.49 -18.54 -18.50
CA TYR A 12 -14.56 -18.56 -17.40
C TYR A 12 -15.38 -18.33 -16.13
N ASP A 13 -15.81 -19.42 -15.49
CA ASP A 13 -16.33 -19.39 -14.14
C ASP A 13 -15.17 -19.01 -13.23
N LYS A 14 -15.03 -17.70 -12.98
CA LYS A 14 -14.13 -17.20 -11.94
C LYS A 14 -14.60 -17.83 -10.63
N PRO A 15 -13.77 -18.62 -9.94
CA PRO A 15 -14.21 -19.29 -8.73
C PRO A 15 -14.63 -18.24 -7.69
N ARG A 16 -15.86 -18.37 -7.19
CA ARG A 16 -16.40 -17.56 -6.09
C ARG A 16 -15.49 -17.73 -4.87
N GLY A 17 -14.94 -16.62 -4.36
CA GLY A 17 -14.07 -16.59 -3.18
C GLY A 17 -12.59 -16.29 -3.45
N GLN A 18 -12.25 -15.52 -4.49
CA GLN A 18 -10.86 -15.19 -4.85
C GLN A 18 -10.22 -14.14 -3.92
N GLY A 19 -10.07 -14.46 -2.63
CA GLY A 19 -9.37 -13.64 -1.62
C GLY A 19 -7.92 -14.08 -1.33
N GLY A 20 -7.33 -14.97 -2.11
CA GLY A 20 -6.10 -15.66 -1.71
C GLY A 20 -4.82 -14.81 -1.72
N ALA A 21 -4.50 -14.18 -2.85
CA ALA A 21 -3.20 -13.52 -3.04
C ALA A 21 -3.26 -11.99 -2.96
N SER A 22 -4.32 -11.35 -3.47
CA SER A 22 -4.44 -9.89 -3.45
C SER A 22 -4.60 -9.38 -2.01
N SER A 23 -5.51 -9.99 -1.24
CA SER A 23 -5.76 -9.61 0.15
C SER A 23 -4.54 -9.84 1.03
N PHE A 24 -3.85 -10.98 0.86
CA PHE A 24 -2.62 -11.27 1.61
C PHE A 24 -1.49 -10.29 1.28
N ALA A 25 -1.27 -10.00 0.00
CA ALA A 25 -0.25 -9.04 -0.42
C ALA A 25 -0.56 -7.62 0.08
N THR A 26 -1.84 -7.21 0.12
CA THR A 26 -2.24 -5.94 0.74
C THR A 26 -1.86 -5.89 2.23
N PHE A 27 -2.04 -6.98 3.00
CA PHE A 27 -1.58 -7.02 4.39
C PHE A 27 -0.06 -6.94 4.52
N MET A 28 0.69 -7.55 3.59
CA MET A 28 2.15 -7.43 3.51
C MET A 28 2.62 -6.00 3.22
N ILE A 29 1.74 -5.11 2.73
CA ILE A 29 2.04 -3.69 2.54
C ILE A 29 1.60 -2.89 3.76
N ILE A 30 0.33 -3.02 4.17
CA ILE A 30 -0.26 -2.24 5.26
C ILE A 30 0.47 -2.51 6.59
N GLY A 31 0.81 -3.77 6.89
CA GLY A 31 1.50 -4.14 8.12
C GLY A 31 2.82 -3.38 8.33
N PRO A 32 3.80 -3.51 7.41
CA PRO A 32 5.03 -2.72 7.45
C PRO A 32 4.81 -1.21 7.49
N VAL A 33 3.89 -0.67 6.68
CA VAL A 33 3.64 0.77 6.65
C VAL A 33 3.11 1.28 7.99
N CYS A 34 2.16 0.60 8.61
CA CYS A 34 1.66 0.93 9.94
C CYS A 34 2.74 0.79 11.03
N PHE A 35 3.59 -0.23 10.92
CA PHE A 35 4.72 -0.42 11.84
C PHE A 35 5.70 0.76 11.77
N PHE A 36 6.09 1.21 10.57
CA PHE A 36 6.96 2.37 10.40
C PHE A 36 6.30 3.67 10.85
N LEU A 37 5.01 3.86 10.56
CA LEU A 37 4.26 5.00 11.10
C LEU A 37 4.23 5.01 12.62
N GLY A 38 4.14 3.84 13.27
CA GLY A 38 4.25 3.72 14.73
C GLY A 38 5.62 4.17 15.25
N ILE A 39 6.71 3.81 14.56
CA ILE A 39 8.06 4.26 14.90
C ILE A 39 8.16 5.79 14.77
N LEU A 40 7.69 6.35 13.66
CA LEU A 40 7.72 7.79 13.40
C LEU A 40 6.86 8.56 14.40
N PHE A 41 5.68 8.02 14.77
CA PHE A 41 4.85 8.59 15.81
C PHE A 41 5.55 8.58 17.18
N SER A 42 6.33 7.53 17.48
CA SER A 42 7.15 7.49 18.70
C SER A 42 8.29 8.53 18.68
N SER A 43 8.76 8.94 17.50
CA SER A 43 9.75 10.01 17.34
C SER A 43 9.14 11.42 17.42
N PHE A 44 7.84 11.54 17.17
CA PHE A 44 7.15 12.82 17.09
C PHE A 44 7.31 13.75 18.31
N PRO A 45 7.27 13.27 19.57
CA PRO A 45 7.50 14.13 20.74
C PRO A 45 8.90 14.78 20.77
N TYR A 46 9.90 14.15 20.14
CA TYR A 46 11.27 14.67 20.03
C TYR A 46 11.40 15.69 18.88
N ASP A 47 10.68 15.43 17.79
CA ASP A 47 10.66 16.30 16.63
C ASP A 47 9.80 17.56 16.88
N TYR A 48 8.82 17.47 17.80
CA TYR A 48 7.81 18.52 18.02
C TYR A 48 8.43 19.91 18.30
N PRO A 49 9.35 20.05 19.27
CA PRO A 49 9.95 21.34 19.61
C PRO A 49 10.99 21.85 18.60
N LEU A 50 11.32 21.06 17.56
CA LEU A 50 12.24 21.47 16.52
C LEU A 50 11.53 22.13 15.33
N LEU A 51 10.29 21.71 15.04
CA LEU A 51 9.58 22.11 13.82
C LEU A 51 8.27 22.86 14.07
N TRP A 52 7.60 22.64 15.20
CA TRP A 52 6.23 23.15 15.45
C TRP A 52 6.12 24.11 16.64
N THR A 53 7.24 24.52 17.23
CA THR A 53 7.27 25.55 18.27
C THR A 53 7.91 26.83 17.75
N THR A 54 7.33 27.97 18.14
CA THR A 54 7.83 29.30 17.78
C THR A 54 8.90 29.80 18.75
N GLU A 55 8.95 29.26 19.96
CA GLU A 55 9.99 29.56 20.95
C GLU A 55 11.32 28.97 20.50
N SER A 56 12.41 29.69 20.80
CA SER A 56 13.75 29.19 20.53
C SER A 56 13.98 27.91 21.32
N THR A 57 14.28 26.82 20.62
CA THR A 57 14.66 25.55 21.22
C THR A 57 15.90 25.76 22.10
N PRO A 58 15.87 25.43 23.40
CA PRO A 58 17.03 25.60 24.27
C PRO A 58 18.19 24.69 23.87
N ASP A 59 19.44 25.14 24.01
CA ASP A 59 20.65 24.34 23.74
C ASP A 59 20.68 22.99 24.46
N ALA A 60 20.14 22.95 25.69
CA ALA A 60 20.03 21.72 26.47
C ALA A 60 19.15 20.66 25.78
N TYR A 61 18.14 21.07 25.02
CA TYR A 61 17.27 20.16 24.27
C TYR A 61 17.99 19.56 23.06
N TYR A 62 18.82 20.35 22.37
CA TYR A 62 19.67 19.83 21.30
C TYR A 62 20.66 18.77 21.83
N ASN A 63 21.25 18.97 23.01
CA ASN A 63 22.11 17.95 23.65
C ASN A 63 21.32 16.66 23.93
N PHE A 64 20.10 16.79 24.46
CA PHE A 64 19.24 15.66 24.76
C PHE A 64 18.87 14.84 23.51
N ILE A 65 18.49 15.49 22.42
CA ILE A 65 18.18 14.80 21.16
C ILE A 65 19.42 14.10 20.60
N GLU A 66 20.58 14.75 20.61
CA GLU A 66 21.82 14.12 20.14
C GLU A 66 22.17 12.87 20.93
N GLU A 67 22.00 12.89 22.26
CA GLU A 67 22.22 11.72 23.10
C GLU A 67 21.24 10.60 22.74
N HIS A 68 19.97 10.93 22.53
CA HIS A 68 18.97 9.98 22.06
C HIS A 68 19.33 9.37 20.69
N LEU A 69 19.72 10.20 19.72
CA LEU A 69 20.10 9.74 18.38
C LEU A 69 21.38 8.89 18.38
N LYS A 70 22.36 9.24 19.21
CA LYS A 70 23.57 8.44 19.45
C LYS A 70 23.22 7.09 20.04
N PHE A 71 22.33 7.05 21.03
CA PHE A 71 21.83 5.81 21.62
C PHE A 71 21.15 4.93 20.56
N MET A 72 20.29 5.52 19.72
CA MET A 72 19.61 4.82 18.63
C MET A 72 20.59 4.28 17.58
N HIS A 73 21.58 5.08 17.17
CA HIS A 73 22.61 4.67 16.21
C HIS A 73 23.55 3.59 16.77
N ALA A 74 23.82 3.62 18.08
CA ALA A 74 24.61 2.62 18.78
C ALA A 74 23.82 1.33 19.12
N SER A 75 22.55 1.25 18.72
CA SER A 75 21.72 0.08 19.00
C SER A 75 22.32 -1.22 18.42
N PRO A 76 22.08 -2.38 19.05
CA PRO A 76 22.61 -3.65 18.56
C PRO A 76 22.18 -3.91 17.10
N PRO A 77 23.07 -4.45 16.24
CA PRO A 77 22.81 -4.61 14.81
C PRO A 77 21.56 -5.43 14.45
N ILE A 78 20.99 -6.17 15.40
CA ILE A 78 19.74 -6.91 15.21
C ILE A 78 18.54 -5.99 14.96
N ILE A 79 18.51 -4.79 15.57
CA ILE A 79 17.40 -3.84 15.43
C ILE A 79 17.26 -3.33 13.99
N PRO A 80 18.30 -2.76 13.35
CA PRO A 80 18.20 -2.36 11.93
C PRO A 80 17.99 -3.54 10.98
N ARG A 81 18.46 -4.75 11.32
CA ARG A 81 18.17 -5.95 10.51
C ARG A 81 16.69 -6.30 10.52
N ILE A 82 16.03 -6.24 11.68
CA ILE A 82 14.57 -6.44 11.77
C ILE A 82 13.85 -5.37 10.95
N LEU A 83 14.27 -4.10 11.03
CA LEU A 83 13.71 -3.03 10.20
C LEU A 83 13.81 -3.36 8.71
N HIS A 84 14.98 -3.75 8.22
CA HIS A 84 15.17 -4.09 6.80
C HIS A 84 14.38 -5.33 6.36
N ILE A 85 14.15 -6.30 7.25
CA ILE A 85 13.26 -7.43 6.97
C ILE A 85 11.83 -6.92 6.76
N VAL A 86 11.33 -6.03 7.62
CA VAL A 86 10.00 -5.43 7.48
C VAL A 86 9.88 -4.59 6.21
N VAL A 87 10.92 -3.84 5.84
CA VAL A 87 10.99 -3.13 4.54
C VAL A 87 10.86 -4.12 3.37
N SER A 88 11.60 -5.24 3.44
CA SER A 88 11.59 -6.27 2.40
C SER A 88 10.20 -6.91 2.25
N VAL A 89 9.49 -7.16 3.36
CA VAL A 89 8.10 -7.66 3.33
C VAL A 89 7.17 -6.69 2.58
N GLY A 90 7.32 -5.39 2.81
CA GLY A 90 6.56 -4.36 2.09
C GLY A 90 6.79 -4.40 0.58
N PHE A 91 8.05 -4.49 0.16
CA PHE A 91 8.40 -4.65 -1.26
C PHE A 91 7.83 -5.93 -1.87
N ILE A 92 7.93 -7.07 -1.16
CA ILE A 92 7.38 -8.34 -1.64
C ILE A 92 5.87 -8.20 -1.86
N GLY A 93 5.14 -7.56 -0.93
CA GLY A 93 3.71 -7.28 -1.08
C GLY A 93 3.42 -6.45 -2.33
N LEU A 94 4.14 -5.35 -2.53
CA LEU A 94 3.99 -4.48 -3.71
C LEU A 94 4.28 -5.22 -5.02
N PHE A 95 5.35 -6.01 -5.07
CA PHE A 95 5.70 -6.78 -6.27
C PHE A 95 4.67 -7.86 -6.57
N ILE A 96 4.16 -8.60 -5.56
CA ILE A 96 3.11 -9.60 -5.77
C ILE A 96 1.87 -8.97 -6.42
N LYS A 97 1.46 -7.77 -5.98
CA LYS A 97 0.29 -7.08 -6.55
C LYS A 97 0.55 -6.55 -7.96
N LEU A 98 1.76 -6.07 -8.24
CA LEU A 98 2.14 -5.52 -9.54
C LEU A 98 2.10 -6.54 -10.69
N PHE A 99 2.25 -7.84 -10.40
CA PHE A 99 2.14 -8.91 -11.40
C PHE A 99 0.71 -9.23 -11.85
N LYS A 100 -0.33 -8.60 -11.26
CA LYS A 100 -1.72 -8.84 -11.65
C LYS A 100 -2.20 -7.76 -12.63
N PRO A 101 -2.34 -8.06 -13.93
CA PRO A 101 -2.63 -7.06 -14.95
C PRO A 101 -4.08 -6.54 -14.85
N SER A 102 -4.24 -5.36 -14.27
CA SER A 102 -5.37 -4.45 -14.49
C SER A 102 -4.83 -3.00 -14.50
N GLU A 103 -5.46 -2.11 -15.26
CA GLU A 103 -5.02 -0.71 -15.33
C GLU A 103 -5.10 0.00 -13.97
N ALA A 104 -6.14 -0.31 -13.19
CA ALA A 104 -6.30 0.22 -11.83
C ALA A 104 -5.17 -0.25 -10.90
N ASN A 105 -4.79 -1.54 -10.96
CA ASN A 105 -3.69 -2.06 -10.15
C ASN A 105 -2.37 -1.39 -10.55
N LEU A 106 -2.12 -1.19 -11.84
CA LEU A 106 -0.90 -0.53 -12.29
C LEU A 106 -0.76 0.89 -11.74
N LEU A 107 -1.86 1.67 -11.73
CA LEU A 107 -1.85 3.04 -11.22
C LEU A 107 -1.69 3.08 -9.70
N PHE A 108 -2.51 2.33 -8.95
CA PHE A 108 -2.49 2.39 -7.48
C PHE A 108 -1.29 1.65 -6.88
N ASP A 109 -0.99 0.43 -7.32
CA ASP A 109 0.15 -0.33 -6.81
C ASP A 109 1.48 0.21 -7.36
N GLY A 110 1.50 0.73 -8.60
CA GLY A 110 2.69 1.40 -9.16
C GLY A 110 3.02 2.70 -8.44
N ALA A 111 2.03 3.57 -8.20
CA ALA A 111 2.24 4.78 -7.40
C ALA A 111 2.63 4.46 -5.95
N SER A 112 2.02 3.43 -5.35
CA SER A 112 2.40 2.95 -4.01
C SER A 112 3.86 2.48 -3.97
N LEU A 113 4.32 1.77 -5.01
CA LEU A 113 5.71 1.33 -5.12
C LEU A 113 6.67 2.52 -5.22
N VAL A 114 6.36 3.52 -6.04
CA VAL A 114 7.19 4.74 -6.15
C VAL A 114 7.28 5.46 -4.81
N LEU A 115 6.15 5.69 -4.13
CA LEU A 115 6.15 6.29 -2.79
C LEU A 115 6.96 5.46 -1.79
N TYR A 116 6.83 4.14 -1.82
CA TYR A 116 7.59 3.26 -0.93
C TYR A 116 9.10 3.35 -1.19
N VAL A 117 9.52 3.39 -2.45
CA VAL A 117 10.92 3.60 -2.84
C VAL A 117 11.42 4.96 -2.35
N VAL A 118 10.64 6.03 -2.54
CA VAL A 118 10.97 7.37 -2.03
C VAL A 118 11.15 7.33 -0.51
N GLY A 119 10.28 6.62 0.21
CA GLY A 119 10.42 6.44 1.65
C GLY A 119 11.72 5.75 2.06
N VAL A 120 12.11 4.70 1.33
CA VAL A 120 13.39 4.00 1.55
C VAL A 120 14.59 4.90 1.24
N VAL A 121 14.52 5.70 0.18
CA VAL A 121 15.56 6.69 -0.14
C VAL A 121 15.71 7.68 1.02
N VAL A 122 14.62 8.32 1.47
CA VAL A 122 14.65 9.27 2.60
C VAL A 122 15.20 8.61 3.87
N TYR A 123 14.81 7.37 4.16
CA TYR A 123 15.35 6.61 5.28
C TYR A 123 16.88 6.47 5.19
N ILE A 124 17.40 6.01 4.05
CA ILE A 124 18.83 5.78 3.87
C ILE A 124 19.61 7.10 3.82
N THR A 125 19.18 8.05 2.99
CA THR A 125 19.95 9.25 2.68
C THR A 125 19.84 10.33 3.74
N ASN A 126 18.74 10.38 4.48
CA ASN A 126 18.52 11.45 5.45
C ASN A 126 18.57 10.91 6.87
N ILE A 127 17.81 9.86 7.18
CA ILE A 127 17.69 9.38 8.57
C ILE A 127 18.96 8.64 8.99
N VAL A 128 19.40 7.62 8.24
CA VAL A 128 20.60 6.84 8.56
C VAL A 128 21.86 7.70 8.48
N LYS A 129 22.02 8.52 7.43
CA LYS A 129 23.16 9.43 7.33
C LYS A 129 23.15 10.50 8.42
N GLY A 130 22.01 11.13 8.70
CA GLY A 130 21.92 12.15 9.75
C GLY A 130 22.26 11.61 11.14
N MET A 131 21.79 10.40 11.49
CA MET A 131 22.22 9.72 12.73
C MET A 131 23.72 9.44 12.78
N ARG A 132 24.33 9.09 11.64
CA ARG A 132 25.78 8.89 11.54
C ARG A 132 26.54 10.20 11.76
N ILE A 133 26.08 11.31 11.17
CA ILE A 133 26.68 12.64 11.35
C ILE A 133 26.62 13.07 12.82
N VAL A 134 25.45 12.95 13.44
CA VAL A 134 25.24 13.25 14.87
C VAL A 134 26.15 12.41 15.76
N THR A 135 26.34 11.13 15.42
CA THR A 135 27.21 10.23 16.17
C THR A 135 28.68 10.61 16.04
N LEU A 136 29.12 11.00 14.85
CA LEU A 136 30.50 11.42 14.59
C LEU A 136 30.79 12.85 15.06
N GLY A 137 29.74 13.66 15.30
CA GLY A 137 29.88 15.07 15.67
C GLY A 137 30.39 15.97 14.53
N LEU A 138 30.31 15.50 13.29
CA LEU A 138 30.88 16.16 12.10
C LEU A 138 29.89 17.16 11.48
N TYR A 139 29.43 18.13 12.26
CA TYR A 139 28.57 19.19 11.75
C TYR A 139 29.36 20.17 10.90
N GLY A 140 28.90 20.46 9.68
CA GLY A 140 29.48 21.51 8.83
C GLY A 140 30.91 21.27 8.30
N GLU A 141 31.55 20.13 8.57
CA GLU A 141 32.92 19.87 8.14
C GLU A 141 32.99 19.31 6.70
N ALA A 142 34.07 19.64 5.98
CA ALA A 142 34.36 19.13 4.64
C ALA A 142 34.60 17.59 4.58
N GLY A 143 34.67 16.93 5.74
CA GLY A 143 34.74 15.47 5.89
C GLY A 143 33.42 14.80 6.30
N ALA A 144 32.32 15.56 6.43
CA ALA A 144 30.99 14.98 6.59
C ALA A 144 30.65 14.12 5.35
N PRO A 145 29.97 12.97 5.52
CA PRO A 145 29.61 12.11 4.39
C PRO A 145 28.93 12.92 3.28
N GLU A 146 29.44 12.77 2.06
CA GLU A 146 29.23 13.64 0.90
C GLU A 146 27.82 14.27 0.79
N GLY A 147 27.77 15.61 0.71
CA GLY A 147 26.58 16.41 0.40
C GLY A 147 26.12 17.40 1.48
N GLU A 148 26.62 17.29 2.71
CA GLU A 148 26.19 18.13 3.86
C GLU A 148 27.28 19.09 4.38
N ALA A 149 28.33 19.34 3.59
CA ALA A 149 29.35 20.32 3.92
C ALA A 149 28.72 21.72 3.96
N GLY A 150 28.43 22.22 5.16
CA GLY A 150 27.90 23.57 5.41
C GLY A 150 26.64 23.65 6.29
N VAL A 151 26.06 22.52 6.72
CA VAL A 151 24.88 22.55 7.61
C VAL A 151 25.33 22.57 9.07
N GLY A 152 24.85 23.56 9.84
CA GLY A 152 25.13 23.69 11.26
C GLY A 152 24.38 22.66 12.11
N ARG A 153 24.83 22.45 13.35
CA ARG A 153 24.27 21.46 14.28
C ARG A 153 22.74 21.49 14.39
N GLU A 154 22.18 22.66 14.67
CA GLU A 154 20.73 22.84 14.85
C GLU A 154 19.96 22.53 13.57
N ASP A 155 20.48 22.98 12.43
CA ASP A 155 19.88 22.75 11.12
C ASP A 155 19.93 21.27 10.74
N SER A 156 21.04 20.57 11.03
CA SER A 156 21.14 19.12 10.81
C SER A 156 20.08 18.37 11.62
N LEU A 157 19.86 18.76 12.88
CA LEU A 157 18.84 18.13 13.74
C LEU A 157 17.41 18.47 13.27
N ARG A 158 17.15 19.70 12.80
CA ARG A 158 15.87 20.06 12.20
C ARG A 158 15.62 19.34 10.87
N VAL A 159 16.64 19.16 10.04
CA VAL A 159 16.54 18.39 8.78
C VAL A 159 16.22 16.93 9.05
N LEU A 160 16.79 16.35 10.11
CA LEU A 160 16.47 14.98 10.53
C LEU A 160 15.00 14.86 10.97
N ALA A 161 14.54 15.76 11.84
CA ALA A 161 13.13 15.82 12.26
C ALA A 161 12.17 16.03 11.07
N ALA A 162 12.54 16.91 10.13
CA ALA A 162 11.76 17.14 8.92
C ALA A 162 11.70 15.89 8.04
N SER A 163 12.79 15.12 7.98
CA SER A 163 12.86 13.86 7.22
C SER A 163 11.93 12.80 7.80
N ASN A 164 11.80 12.70 9.13
CA ASN A 164 10.80 11.83 9.78
C ASN A 164 9.38 12.22 9.37
N THR A 165 9.08 13.52 9.37
CA THR A 165 7.77 14.06 8.96
C THR A 165 7.45 13.77 7.50
N ILE A 166 8.41 14.03 6.60
CA ILE A 166 8.27 13.74 5.17
C ILE A 166 8.04 12.24 4.96
N LEU A 167 8.82 11.39 5.64
CA LEU A 167 8.65 9.94 5.56
C LEU A 167 7.26 9.51 6.04
N ALA A 168 6.75 10.10 7.12
CA ALA A 168 5.39 9.81 7.60
C ALA A 168 4.33 10.18 6.56
N LEU A 169 4.42 11.34 5.92
CA LEU A 169 3.49 11.77 4.87
C LEU A 169 3.53 10.84 3.64
N VAL A 170 4.73 10.44 3.22
CA VAL A 170 4.91 9.49 2.11
C VAL A 170 4.26 8.14 2.43
N LEU A 171 4.46 7.63 3.65
CA LEU A 171 3.87 6.36 4.11
C LEU A 171 2.35 6.43 4.27
N VAL A 172 1.81 7.55 4.77
CA VAL A 172 0.36 7.81 4.75
C VAL A 172 -0.17 7.81 3.31
N GLY A 173 0.58 8.39 2.36
CA GLY A 173 0.26 8.33 0.94
C GLY A 173 0.12 6.89 0.43
N VAL A 174 1.00 5.98 0.85
CA VAL A 174 0.88 4.55 0.53
C VAL A 174 -0.42 3.97 1.10
N LEU A 175 -0.77 4.24 2.36
CA LEU A 175 -2.03 3.75 2.94
C LEU A 175 -3.26 4.28 2.20
N VAL A 176 -3.26 5.57 1.84
CA VAL A 176 -4.35 6.20 1.09
C VAL A 176 -4.53 5.54 -0.27
N LEU A 177 -3.44 5.26 -0.99
CA LEU A 177 -3.50 4.56 -2.27
C LEU A 177 -4.01 3.12 -2.13
N GLN A 178 -3.55 2.38 -1.12
CA GLN A 178 -4.01 1.01 -0.85
C GLN A 178 -5.50 0.97 -0.46
N ALA A 179 -5.97 1.95 0.32
CA ALA A 179 -7.38 2.11 0.64
C ALA A 179 -8.21 2.53 -0.58
N GLY A 180 -7.68 3.42 -1.42
CA GLY A 180 -8.30 3.84 -2.67
C GLY A 180 -8.48 2.68 -3.65
N GLN A 181 -7.47 1.83 -3.79
CA GLN A 181 -7.57 0.60 -4.58
C GLN A 181 -8.63 -0.35 -4.01
N TRP A 182 -8.65 -0.57 -2.70
CA TRP A 182 -9.68 -1.41 -2.08
C TRP A 182 -11.09 -0.88 -2.36
N TYR A 183 -11.29 0.43 -2.30
CA TYR A 183 -12.57 1.06 -2.62
C TYR A 183 -12.94 0.91 -4.10
N ALA A 184 -11.99 1.12 -5.01
CA ALA A 184 -12.19 0.93 -6.45
C ALA A 184 -12.55 -0.53 -6.78
N GLU A 185 -11.78 -1.49 -6.26
CA GLU A 185 -12.03 -2.93 -6.44
C GLU A 185 -13.40 -3.35 -5.87
N ARG A 186 -13.80 -2.79 -4.73
CA ARG A 186 -15.11 -3.09 -4.11
C ARG A 186 -16.25 -2.58 -4.98
N LYS A 187 -16.14 -1.38 -5.53
CA LYS A 187 -17.15 -0.79 -6.41
C LYS A 187 -17.30 -1.60 -7.71
N ASP A 188 -16.18 -1.98 -8.33
CA ASP A 188 -16.19 -2.81 -9.54
C ASP A 188 -16.84 -4.17 -9.29
N GLN A 189 -16.61 -4.76 -8.11
CA GLN A 189 -17.27 -6.01 -7.70
C GLN A 189 -18.78 -5.84 -7.52
N ASP A 190 -19.22 -4.77 -6.84
CA ASP A 190 -20.64 -4.50 -6.63
C ASP A 190 -21.38 -4.25 -7.95
N GLU A 191 -20.73 -3.62 -8.94
CA GLU A 191 -21.29 -3.41 -10.28
C GLU A 191 -21.38 -4.73 -11.08
N ALA A 192 -20.34 -5.57 -11.02
CA ALA A 192 -20.35 -6.88 -11.66
C ALA A 192 -21.43 -7.80 -11.08
N GLU A 193 -21.61 -7.82 -9.75
CA GLU A 193 -22.65 -8.63 -9.09
C GLU A 193 -24.07 -8.21 -9.48
N LYS A 194 -24.32 -6.91 -9.69
CA LYS A 194 -25.62 -6.43 -10.18
C LYS A 194 -25.88 -6.91 -11.60
N PHE A 195 -24.89 -6.80 -12.48
CA PHE A 195 -25.02 -7.26 -13.86
C PHE A 195 -25.25 -8.77 -13.94
N GLU A 196 -24.53 -9.57 -13.14
CA GLU A 196 -24.72 -11.03 -13.07
C GLU A 196 -26.13 -11.41 -12.58
N LYS A 197 -26.67 -10.69 -11.59
CA LYS A 197 -28.04 -10.90 -11.09
C LYS A 197 -29.09 -10.57 -12.16
N GLU A 198 -28.95 -9.43 -12.83
CA GLU A 198 -29.85 -9.04 -13.93
C GLU A 198 -29.80 -10.04 -15.09
N GLU A 199 -28.62 -10.57 -15.43
CA GLU A 199 -28.47 -11.57 -16.49
C GLU A 199 -29.08 -12.93 -16.09
N GLN A 200 -28.97 -13.32 -14.82
CA GLN A 200 -29.62 -14.53 -14.29
C GLN A 200 -31.15 -14.39 -14.31
N GLU A 201 -31.70 -13.24 -13.90
CA GLU A 201 -33.14 -12.98 -13.93
C GLU A 201 -33.70 -12.97 -15.37
N LYS A 202 -32.96 -12.41 -16.34
CA LYS A 202 -33.30 -12.48 -17.77
C LYS A 202 -33.28 -13.92 -18.29
N LYS A 203 -32.24 -14.70 -17.98
CA LYS A 203 -32.16 -16.12 -18.38
C LYS A 203 -33.27 -16.97 -17.76
N GLU A 204 -33.65 -16.72 -16.50
CA GLU A 204 -34.75 -17.43 -15.84
C GLU A 204 -36.12 -17.08 -16.43
N SER A 205 -36.36 -15.81 -16.75
CA SER A 205 -37.62 -15.36 -17.37
C SER A 205 -37.80 -15.89 -18.80
N GLU A 206 -36.74 -15.92 -19.61
CA GLU A 206 -36.74 -16.55 -20.94
C GLU A 206 -36.99 -18.07 -20.87
N LYS A 207 -36.41 -18.75 -19.87
CA LYS A 207 -36.61 -20.20 -19.65
C LYS A 207 -38.06 -20.50 -19.22
N LYS A 208 -38.68 -19.64 -18.40
CA LYS A 208 -40.11 -19.72 -18.04
C LYS A 208 -41.03 -19.49 -19.24
N GLN A 209 -40.71 -18.52 -20.12
CA GLN A 209 -41.49 -18.28 -21.34
C GLN A 209 -41.42 -19.45 -22.34
N ARG A 210 -40.23 -20.04 -22.56
CA ARG A 210 -40.08 -21.23 -23.43
C ARG A 210 -40.80 -22.48 -22.89
N SER A 211 -40.84 -22.65 -21.58
CA SER A 211 -41.56 -23.74 -20.92
C SER A 211 -43.10 -23.60 -21.04
N GLY A 212 -43.63 -22.38 -20.92
CA GLY A 212 -45.07 -22.10 -21.00
C GLY A 212 -45.67 -22.22 -22.41
N SER A 213 -44.90 -21.95 -23.47
CA SER A 213 -45.38 -22.00 -24.86
C SER A 213 -45.55 -23.45 -25.39
N GLY A 214 -44.86 -24.43 -24.80
CA GLY A 214 -44.90 -25.83 -25.24
C GLY A 214 -46.15 -26.63 -24.86
N HIS A 215 -47.00 -26.13 -23.96
CA HIS A 215 -48.17 -26.88 -23.46
C HIS A 215 -49.47 -26.61 -24.26
N VAL A 216 -49.54 -25.57 -25.09
CA VAL A 216 -50.81 -25.13 -25.72
C VAL A 216 -51.08 -25.78 -27.08
N THR A 217 -50.09 -26.37 -27.77
CA THR A 217 -50.28 -26.85 -29.16
C THR A 217 -50.73 -28.31 -29.32
N ARG A 218 -50.89 -29.10 -28.24
CA ARG A 218 -51.20 -30.55 -28.37
C ARG A 218 -52.68 -30.94 -28.17
N SER A 219 -53.60 -30.02 -27.90
CA SER A 219 -54.99 -30.37 -27.55
C SER A 219 -56.06 -30.18 -28.64
N VAL A 220 -55.73 -29.69 -29.84
CA VAL A 220 -56.77 -29.30 -30.84
C VAL A 220 -57.01 -30.32 -31.98
N SER A 221 -56.19 -31.35 -32.18
CA SER A 221 -56.33 -32.24 -33.36
C SER A 221 -56.93 -33.63 -33.08
N LYS A 222 -58.11 -33.70 -32.45
CA LYS A 222 -58.91 -34.95 -32.45
C LYS A 222 -60.41 -34.68 -32.47
N LYS A 223 -60.90 -34.11 -33.58
CA LYS A 223 -62.33 -34.11 -33.93
C LYS A 223 -62.47 -34.24 -35.45
N ARG A 224 -63.28 -35.22 -35.89
CA ARG A 224 -63.50 -35.74 -37.26
C ARG A 224 -62.40 -36.75 -37.65
N GLN A 225 -62.67 -37.97 -38.07
CA GLN A 225 -63.84 -38.60 -38.69
C GLN A 225 -64.06 -39.99 -38.09
#